data_AF-X1DIC4-F1
#
_entry.id   AF-X1DIC4-F1
#
_cell.length_a   1.000
_cell.length_b   1.000
_cell.length_c   1.000
_cell.angle_alpha   90.00
_cell.angle_beta   90.00
_cell.angle_gamma   90.00
#
_symmetry.space_group_name_H-M   'P 1'
#
loop_
_entity.id
_entity.type
_entity.pdbx_description
1 polymer ?
#
loop_
_entity_poly.entity_id
_entity_poly.type
_entity_poly.pdbx_seq_one_letter_code
_entity_poly.pdbx_strand_id
1 'polypeptide(L)' 'MPKEKNFHIKKFSPTRRILADYNDVAASLNRIHGLIEIDVTEALDKIEKIEKKDNYKVSFTGWVTKCVSQVVSE' A
#
# COMPACT_ATOMS: atom_id res chain seq x y z
N MET A 1 -41.17 20.64 -3.89
CA MET A 1 -41.07 19.43 -4.76
C MET A 1 -39.64 18.93 -4.68
N PRO A 2 -39.38 17.68 -4.29
CA PRO A 2 -38.02 17.15 -4.23
C PRO A 2 -37.48 17.04 -5.66
N LYS A 3 -36.29 17.59 -5.92
CA LYS A 3 -35.64 17.53 -7.24
C LYS A 3 -35.37 16.07 -7.61
N GLU A 4 -35.85 15.62 -8.77
CA GLU A 4 -35.49 14.30 -9.32
C GLU A 4 -33.96 14.22 -9.47
N LYS A 5 -33.34 13.24 -8.81
CA LYS A 5 -31.91 12.99 -8.95
C LYS A 5 -31.70 12.20 -10.24
N ASN A 6 -31.11 12.84 -11.25
CA ASN A 6 -30.59 12.15 -12.42
C ASN A 6 -29.37 11.30 -12.03
N PHE A 7 -29.50 9.97 -12.10
CA PHE A 7 -28.37 9.06 -11.91
C PHE A 7 -28.21 8.11 -13.09
N HIS A 8 -26.97 7.67 -13.33
CA HIS A 8 -26.63 6.68 -14.34
C HIS A 8 -26.14 5.40 -13.67
N ILE A 9 -26.80 4.29 -13.93
CA ILE A 9 -26.34 2.97 -13.51
C ILE A 9 -25.31 2.48 -14.53
N LYS A 10 -24.10 2.17 -14.06
CA LYS A 10 -23.03 1.56 -14.87
C LYS A 10 -22.61 0.23 -14.28
N LYS A 11 -22.36 -0.75 -15.15
CA LYS A 11 -21.75 -2.03 -14.75
C LYS A 11 -20.30 -1.80 -14.33
N PHE A 12 -19.85 -2.54 -13.32
CA PHE A 12 -18.43 -2.58 -12.97
C PHE A 12 -17.61 -3.22 -14.10
N SER A 13 -16.41 -2.69 -14.31
CA SER A 13 -15.44 -3.31 -15.22
C SER A 13 -15.06 -4.70 -14.72
N PRO A 14 -14.62 -5.61 -15.61
CA PRO A 14 -14.15 -6.94 -15.20
C PRO A 14 -13.12 -6.90 -14.08
N THR A 15 -12.12 -6.01 -14.15
CA THR A 15 -11.08 -5.83 -13.12
C THR A 15 -11.65 -5.48 -11.75
N ARG A 16 -12.69 -4.63 -11.69
CA ARG A 16 -13.33 -4.25 -10.43
C ARG A 16 -14.16 -5.38 -9.83
N ARG A 17 -14.75 -6.24 -10.67
CA ARG A 17 -15.45 -7.44 -10.19
C ARG A 17 -14.47 -8.44 -9.59
N ILE A 18 -13.33 -8.68 -10.24
CA ILE A 18 -12.26 -9.53 -9.68
C ILE A 18 -11.79 -9.01 -8.32
N LEU A 19 -11.64 -7.69 -8.18
CA LEU A 19 -11.28 -7.09 -6.89
C LEU A 19 -12.37 -7.30 -5.83
N ALA A 20 -13.65 -7.28 -6.20
CA ALA A 20 -14.75 -7.58 -5.28
C ALA A 20 -14.67 -9.05 -4.82
N ASP A 21 -14.54 -9.99 -5.76
CA ASP A 21 -14.43 -11.42 -5.46
C ASP A 21 -13.21 -11.72 -4.54
N TYR A 22 -12.07 -11.06 -4.80
CA TYR A 22 -10.88 -11.16 -3.94
C TYR A 22 -11.15 -10.68 -2.51
N ASN A 23 -11.85 -9.55 -2.37
CA ASN A 23 -12.18 -9.01 -1.05
C ASN A 23 -13.18 -9.89 -0.29
N ASP A 24 -14.13 -10.51 -0.97
CA ASP A 24 -15.08 -11.45 -0.36
C ASP A 24 -14.34 -12.65 0.25
N VAL A 25 -13.36 -13.21 -0.47
CA VAL A 25 -12.49 -14.27 0.08
C VAL A 25 -11.66 -13.74 1.25
N ALA A 26 -11.03 -12.57 1.09
CA ALA A 26 -10.17 -11.99 2.11
C ALA A 26 -10.92 -11.60 3.41
N ALA A 27 -12.24 -11.38 3.34
CA ALA A 27 -13.10 -11.10 4.47
C ALA A 27 -13.43 -12.35 5.30
N SER A 28 -13.30 -13.56 4.73
CA SER A 28 -13.50 -14.81 5.47
C SER A 28 -12.33 -15.17 6.40
N LEU A 29 -11.19 -14.50 6.25
CA LEU A 29 -9.99 -14.75 7.04
C LEU A 29 -10.04 -13.95 8.35
N ASN A 30 -9.70 -14.61 9.47
CA ASN A 30 -9.51 -13.92 10.75
C ASN A 30 -8.37 -12.89 10.63
N ARG A 31 -8.62 -11.66 11.06
CA ARG A 31 -7.64 -10.56 11.01
C ARG A 31 -7.31 -10.06 12.39
N ILE A 32 -6.02 -10.05 12.72
CA ILE A 32 -5.50 -9.40 13.92
C ILE A 32 -4.77 -8.13 13.45
N HIS A 33 -5.24 -6.98 13.93
CA HIS A 33 -4.65 -5.69 13.58
C HIS A 33 -3.57 -5.33 14.60
N GLY A 34 -2.31 -5.29 14.14
CA GLY A 34 -1.19 -4.73 14.89
C GLY A 34 -0.84 -3.36 14.33
N LEU A 35 -0.69 -2.37 15.22
CA LEU A 35 -0.15 -1.06 14.88
C LEU A 35 1.16 -0.88 15.64
N ILE A 36 2.20 -0.44 14.94
CA ILE A 36 3.51 -0.16 15.51
C ILE A 36 3.99 1.20 15.03
N GLU A 37 4.73 1.88 15.90
CA GLU A 37 5.47 3.08 15.55
C GLU A 37 6.95 2.71 15.41
N ILE A 38 7.59 3.22 14.37
CA ILE A 38 9.00 2.94 14.08
C ILE A 38 9.69 4.29 13.89
N ASP A 39 10.76 4.52 14.65
CA ASP A 39 11.66 5.64 14.40
C ASP A 39 12.46 5.37 13.12
N VAL A 40 12.30 6.25 12.14
CA VAL A 40 12.90 6.15 10.81
C VAL A 40 14.01 7.17 10.58
N THR A 41 14.42 7.91 11.62
CA THR A 41 15.39 9.02 11.50
C THR A 41 16.69 8.56 10.83
N GLU A 42 17.30 7.49 11.34
CA GLU A 42 18.53 6.96 10.73
C GLU A 42 18.33 6.40 9.32
N ALA A 43 17.15 5.84 9.04
CA ALA A 43 16.83 5.31 7.71
C ALA A 43 16.76 6.44 6.69
N LEU A 44 16.14 7.56 7.04
CA LEU A 44 16.06 8.76 6.20
C LEU A 44 17.45 9.36 5.95
N ASP A 45 18.29 9.45 6.98
CA ASP A 45 19.68 9.92 6.82
C ASP A 45 20.49 9.02 5.87
N LYS A 46 20.31 7.69 5.96
CA LYS A 46 20.97 6.73 5.07
C LYS A 46 20.47 6.86 3.63
N ILE A 47 19.16 7.00 3.46
CA ILE A 47 18.54 7.25 2.15
C ILE A 47 19.15 8.51 1.52
N GLU A 48 19.15 9.64 2.24
CA GLU A 48 19.66 10.91 1.72
C GLU A 48 21.15 10.81 1.32
N LYS A 49 21.96 10.09 2.09
CA LYS A 49 23.38 9.84 1.75
C LYS A 49 23.53 9.04 0.46
N ILE A 50 22.70 8.01 0.26
CA ILE A 50 22.69 7.21 -0.97
C ILE A 50 22.27 8.08 -2.16
N GLU A 51 21.20 8.87 -2.02
CA GLU A 51 20.71 9.74 -3.08
C GLU A 51 21.78 10.76 -3.52
N LYS A 52 22.48 11.37 -2.56
CA LYS A 52 23.59 12.30 -2.83
C LYS A 52 24.78 11.63 -3.51
N LYS A 53 25.09 10.38 -3.14
CA LYS A 53 26.24 9.64 -3.66
C LYS A 53 26.00 9.10 -5.07
N ASP A 54 24.84 8.50 -5.30
CA ASP A 54 24.56 7.71 -6.49
C ASP A 54 23.70 8.48 -7.52
N ASN A 55 23.34 9.74 -7.20
CA ASN A 55 22.52 10.63 -8.03
C ASN A 55 21.21 9.96 -8.52
N TYR A 56 20.61 9.17 -7.64
CA TYR A 56 19.36 8.45 -7.89
C TYR A 56 18.42 8.62 -6.70
N LYS A 57 17.13 8.79 -6.97
CA LYS A 57 16.11 8.96 -5.94
C LYS A 57 15.66 7.61 -5.38
N VAL A 58 15.81 7.42 -4.07
CA VAL A 58 15.42 6.18 -3.39
C VAL A 58 14.00 6.34 -2.83
N SER A 59 13.10 5.45 -3.22
CA SER A 59 11.76 5.40 -2.65
C SER A 59 11.81 4.87 -1.22
N PHE A 60 11.17 5.58 -0.28
CA PHE A 60 11.01 5.10 1.09
C PHE A 60 10.26 3.75 1.13
N THR A 61 9.25 3.53 0.27
CA THR A 61 8.59 2.22 0.13
C THR A 61 9.56 1.15 -0.37
N GLY A 62 10.48 1.50 -1.27
CA GLY A 62 11.53 0.59 -1.73
C GLY A 62 12.48 0.20 -0.60
N TRP A 63 12.88 1.16 0.24
CA TRP A 63 13.67 0.91 1.43
C TRP A 63 12.95 -0.02 2.41
N VAL A 64 11.68 0.25 2.72
CA VAL A 64 10.85 -0.62 3.58
C VAL A 64 10.76 -2.03 2.99
N THR A 65 10.56 -2.15 1.67
CA THR A 65 10.50 -3.45 0.98
C THR A 65 11.81 -4.23 1.14
N LYS A 66 12.96 -3.57 1.04
CA LYS A 66 14.27 -4.18 1.32
C LYS A 66 14.39 -4.67 2.75
N CYS A 67 13.93 -3.86 3.72
CA CYS A 67 13.96 -4.27 5.13
C CYS A 67 13.09 -5.50 5.37
N VAL A 68 11.86 -5.51 4.85
CA VAL A 68 10.96 -6.67 4.93
C VAL A 68 11.55 -7.89 4.23
N SER A 69 12.12 -7.73 3.03
CA SER A 69 12.71 -8.86 2.30
C SER A 69 13.88 -9.49 3.06
N GLN A 70 14.68 -8.67 3.74
CA GLN A 70 15.77 -9.17 4.57
C GLN A 70 15.24 -10.00 5.75
N VAL A 71 14.23 -9.50 6.47
CA VAL A 71 13.62 -10.24 7.60
C VAL A 71 13.01 -11.56 7.14
N VAL A 72 12.39 -11.59 5.96
CA VAL A 72 11.80 -12.83 5.40
C VAL A 72 12.89 -13.84 4.97
N SER A 73 14.10 -13.39 4.66
CA SER A 73 15.21 -14.25 4.25
C SER A 73 16.05 -14.82 5.41
N GLU A 74 15.88 -14.29 6.61
CA GLU A 74 16.48 -14.78 7.86
C GLU A 74 15.69 -16.00 8.39
#